data_AF-A0A8C1KAH3-F1
#
_entry.id   AF-A0A8C1KAH3-F1
#
_cell.length_a   1.000
_cell.length_b   1.000
_cell.length_c   1.000
_cell.angle_alpha   90.00
_cell.angle_beta   90.00
_cell.angle_gamma   90.00
#
_symmetry.space_group_name_H-M   'P 1'
#
loop_
_entity.id
_entity.type
_entity.pdbx_description
1 polymer ?
#
loop_
_entity_poly.entity_id
_entity_poly.type
_entity_poly.pdbx_seq_one_letter_code
_entity_poly.pdbx_strand_id
1 'polypeptide(L)'
;LCQDTFEMISWSIMTDLYHLSQADGAGDWREKEAKELSDLVQNRITYLQNPQDCSKARKLLCNINKGCGYGCQLHHVVYCFMIAYGTQRTLILESQNWRYATGGWETVFKPVSDTCTDRTGASTGHWSGEANDRDVQVIELPIVDSLHPRPPYLPLAIPEDLADRLQRLHGDPPVWWVSQFVKYLNRPQAWLLKEMQEATTKLGFKHPIIGVHVRRTDKVGTEAAFHPIEEYMVHVEDHYQSLAQRMHVDKKRVYLATDDPSLLQEAKSKYPDYEFISDNSISWSAGLHNRYTENSLRGVILDIHFLSRTNFLVCTFSSQVCRVAYEIMQTLHPDASSFFYSLDDIYYFGGQNAHNQIAIYPHQPRNSDDIPLEPGDVIGVAGNHWDGYSKGINRKTGRTGLYPSYKVKEKIETVKYPMYPEADKLLKKP
;
A
#
# COMPACT_ATOMS: atom_id res chain seq x y z
N LEU A 1 13.91 -19.34 -29.53
CA LEU A 1 13.31 -20.66 -29.86
C LEU A 1 12.86 -21.41 -28.61
N CYS A 2 13.72 -21.84 -27.67
CA CYS A 2 13.22 -22.47 -26.43
C CYS A 2 12.60 -21.48 -25.43
N GLN A 3 13.22 -20.31 -25.20
CA GLN A 3 12.75 -19.35 -24.18
C GLN A 3 11.38 -18.74 -24.53
N ASP A 4 11.20 -18.23 -25.75
CA ASP A 4 9.92 -17.72 -26.24
C ASP A 4 8.79 -18.75 -26.12
N THR A 5 9.10 -20.04 -26.33
CA THR A 5 8.12 -21.12 -26.18
C THR A 5 7.72 -21.33 -24.72
N PHE A 6 8.67 -21.26 -23.77
CA PHE A 6 8.37 -21.36 -22.34
C PHE A 6 7.53 -20.19 -21.83
N GLU A 7 7.85 -18.97 -22.27
CA GLU A 7 7.10 -17.76 -21.91
C GLU A 7 5.65 -17.83 -22.41
N MET A 8 5.44 -18.23 -23.68
CA MET A 8 4.09 -18.44 -24.22
C MET A 8 3.29 -19.51 -23.45
N ILE A 9 3.92 -20.63 -23.08
CA ILE A 9 3.27 -21.67 -22.27
C ILE A 9 2.91 -21.10 -20.89
N SER A 10 3.81 -20.34 -20.26
CA SER A 10 3.57 -19.69 -18.97
C SER A 10 2.38 -18.73 -19.05
N TRP A 11 2.33 -17.85 -20.05
CA TRP A 11 1.23 -16.90 -20.25
C TRP A 11 -0.10 -17.62 -20.49
N SER A 12 -0.11 -18.72 -21.24
CA SER A 12 -1.31 -19.55 -21.43
C SER A 12 -1.83 -20.08 -20.10
N ILE A 13 -0.96 -20.68 -19.28
CA ILE A 13 -1.33 -21.22 -17.96
C ILE A 13 -1.87 -20.10 -17.05
N MET A 14 -1.20 -18.94 -17.02
CA MET A 14 -1.65 -17.80 -16.22
C MET A 14 -2.98 -17.22 -16.71
N THR A 15 -3.25 -17.29 -18.01
CA THR A 15 -4.53 -16.88 -18.59
C THR A 15 -5.65 -17.83 -18.19
N ASP A 16 -5.41 -19.14 -18.22
CA ASP A 16 -6.37 -20.15 -17.75
C ASP A 16 -6.67 -20.00 -16.25
N LEU A 17 -5.65 -19.73 -15.43
CA LEU A 17 -5.81 -19.43 -14.01
C LEU A 17 -6.63 -18.14 -13.78
N TYR A 18 -6.43 -17.12 -14.60
CA TYR A 18 -7.26 -15.92 -14.57
C TYR A 18 -8.72 -16.26 -14.88
N HIS A 19 -8.99 -17.00 -15.96
CA HIS A 19 -10.37 -17.40 -16.31
C HIS A 19 -11.01 -18.26 -15.22
N LEU A 20 -10.25 -19.19 -14.61
CA LEU A 20 -10.71 -19.98 -13.47
C LEU A 20 -11.11 -19.10 -12.28
N SER A 21 -10.37 -18.01 -12.02
CA SER A 21 -10.73 -17.07 -10.94
C SER A 21 -12.06 -16.33 -11.17
N GLN A 22 -12.54 -16.27 -12.41
CA GLN A 22 -13.77 -15.57 -12.79
C GLN A 22 -14.94 -16.52 -13.05
N ALA A 23 -14.68 -17.80 -13.31
CA ALA A 23 -15.66 -18.80 -13.73
C ALA A 23 -16.78 -19.02 -12.69
N ASP A 24 -17.92 -19.53 -13.16
CA ASP A 24 -19.06 -19.98 -12.34
C ASP A 24 -19.57 -18.93 -11.33
N GLY A 25 -19.47 -17.64 -11.67
CA GLY A 25 -19.90 -16.53 -10.80
C GLY A 25 -18.92 -16.17 -9.69
N ALA A 26 -17.72 -16.74 -9.68
CA ALA A 26 -16.68 -16.43 -8.68
C ALA A 26 -16.22 -14.97 -8.76
N GLY A 27 -16.16 -14.38 -9.97
CA GLY A 27 -15.85 -12.96 -10.16
C GLY A 27 -16.89 -12.04 -9.49
N ASP A 28 -18.16 -12.24 -9.80
CA ASP A 28 -19.28 -11.47 -9.25
C ASP A 28 -19.35 -11.60 -7.72
N TRP A 29 -19.13 -12.81 -7.19
CA TRP A 29 -19.08 -13.04 -5.75
C TRP A 29 -17.92 -12.28 -5.09
N ARG A 30 -16.71 -12.32 -5.67
CA ARG A 30 -15.54 -11.60 -5.12
C ARG A 30 -15.77 -10.10 -5.10
N GLU A 31 -16.33 -9.52 -6.17
CA GLU A 31 -16.62 -8.09 -6.23
C GLU A 31 -17.62 -7.67 -5.16
N LYS A 32 -18.70 -8.45 -5.00
CA LYS A 32 -19.70 -8.21 -3.95
C LYS A 32 -19.08 -8.30 -2.55
N GLU A 33 -18.37 -9.38 -2.24
CA GLU A 33 -17.76 -9.61 -0.93
C GLU A 33 -16.71 -8.55 -0.59
N ALA A 34 -15.87 -8.15 -1.56
CA ALA A 34 -14.89 -7.08 -1.39
C ALA A 34 -15.55 -5.74 -1.08
N LYS A 35 -16.64 -5.41 -1.79
CA LYS A 35 -17.43 -4.21 -1.53
C LYS A 35 -18.05 -4.24 -0.13
N GLU A 36 -18.69 -5.34 0.25
CA GLU A 36 -19.32 -5.50 1.56
C GLU A 36 -18.31 -5.39 2.71
N LEU A 37 -17.12 -5.99 2.58
CA LEU A 37 -16.05 -5.86 3.56
C LEU A 37 -15.51 -4.43 3.67
N SER A 38 -15.30 -3.75 2.53
CA SER A 38 -14.84 -2.37 2.55
C SER A 38 -15.89 -1.45 3.16
N ASP A 39 -17.17 -1.59 2.80
CA ASP A 39 -18.27 -0.80 3.37
C ASP A 39 -18.40 -1.03 4.88
N LEU A 40 -18.25 -2.27 5.34
CA LEU A 40 -18.23 -2.61 6.76
C LEU A 40 -17.12 -1.85 7.50
N VAL A 41 -15.88 -1.94 7.01
CA VAL A 41 -14.73 -1.29 7.67
C VAL A 41 -14.84 0.24 7.60
N GLN A 42 -15.21 0.80 6.44
CA GLN A 42 -15.39 2.24 6.29
C GLN A 42 -16.50 2.78 7.22
N ASN A 43 -17.58 2.03 7.41
CA ASN A 43 -18.63 2.38 8.35
C ASN A 43 -18.13 2.36 9.81
N ARG A 44 -17.37 1.33 10.21
CA ARG A 44 -16.75 1.26 11.55
C ARG A 44 -15.76 2.41 11.80
N ILE A 45 -14.92 2.74 10.81
CA ILE A 45 -14.00 3.88 10.87
C ILE A 45 -14.79 5.20 11.00
N THR A 46 -15.84 5.37 10.19
CA THR A 46 -16.68 6.58 10.24
C THR A 46 -17.37 6.73 11.59
N TYR A 47 -17.88 5.64 12.17
CA TYR A 47 -18.47 5.63 13.50
C TYR A 47 -17.46 6.06 14.57
N LEU A 48 -16.26 5.46 14.58
CA LEU A 48 -15.19 5.81 15.51
C LEU A 48 -14.77 7.29 15.40
N GLN A 49 -14.67 7.78 14.17
CA GLN A 49 -14.22 9.15 13.93
C GLN A 49 -15.27 10.20 14.28
N ASN A 50 -16.55 9.86 14.36
CA ASN A 50 -17.63 10.83 14.54
C ASN A 50 -18.43 10.57 15.83
N PRO A 51 -17.82 10.78 17.01
CA PRO A 51 -18.53 10.67 18.28
C PRO A 51 -19.62 11.76 18.38
N GLN A 52 -20.70 11.45 19.11
CA GLN A 52 -21.79 12.41 19.36
C GLN A 52 -21.36 13.60 20.22
N ASP A 53 -20.45 13.38 21.18
CA ASP A 53 -19.93 14.40 22.09
C ASP A 53 -18.40 14.37 22.06
N CYS A 54 -17.80 15.25 21.25
CA CYS A 54 -16.35 15.34 21.11
C CYS A 54 -15.64 15.73 22.41
N SER A 55 -16.32 16.43 23.33
CA SER A 55 -15.72 16.85 24.61
C SER A 55 -15.46 15.67 25.56
N LYS A 56 -16.20 14.56 25.37
CA LYS A 56 -16.08 13.32 26.18
C LYS A 56 -15.45 12.16 25.43
N ALA A 57 -15.22 12.29 24.13
CA ALA A 57 -14.60 11.26 23.33
C ALA A 57 -13.17 10.98 23.84
N ARG A 58 -12.76 9.70 23.80
CA ARG A 58 -11.35 9.32 23.97
C ARG A 58 -10.63 9.59 22.65
N LYS A 59 -9.47 10.24 22.71
CA LYS A 59 -8.76 10.77 21.55
C LYS A 59 -7.35 10.22 21.48
N LEU A 60 -6.84 10.08 20.27
CA LEU A 60 -5.44 9.81 19.98
C LEU A 60 -4.94 10.92 19.05
N LEU A 61 -3.97 11.71 19.53
CA LEU A 61 -3.33 12.78 18.76
C LEU A 61 -2.20 12.20 17.93
N CYS A 62 -2.18 12.53 16.65
CA CYS A 62 -1.12 12.19 15.71
C CYS A 62 -0.64 13.46 15.01
N ASN A 63 0.67 13.68 14.98
CA ASN A 63 1.26 14.85 14.33
C ASN A 63 1.86 14.45 12.97
N ILE A 64 1.39 15.05 11.88
CA ILE A 64 1.82 14.65 10.52
C ILE A 64 3.30 14.94 10.24
N ASN A 65 3.95 15.81 11.02
CA ASN A 65 5.27 16.38 10.73
C ASN A 65 6.45 15.44 11.01
N LYS A 66 6.32 14.14 10.71
CA LYS A 66 7.45 13.21 10.68
C LYS A 66 8.50 13.69 9.68
N GLY A 67 9.77 13.50 10.04
CA GLY A 67 10.97 13.93 9.30
C GLY A 67 11.23 13.22 7.96
N CYS A 68 10.24 13.07 7.08
CA CYS A 68 10.36 12.34 5.82
C CYS A 68 9.46 12.92 4.70
N GLY A 69 9.41 12.25 3.54
CA GLY A 69 8.55 12.65 2.41
C GLY A 69 7.08 12.23 2.55
N TYR A 70 6.24 12.65 1.59
CA TYR A 70 4.78 12.50 1.62
C TYR A 70 4.32 11.07 1.92
N GLY A 71 4.78 10.07 1.16
CA GLY A 71 4.35 8.67 1.37
C GLY A 71 4.68 8.15 2.77
N CYS A 72 5.86 8.50 3.31
CA CYS A 72 6.24 8.15 4.68
C CYS A 72 5.40 8.88 5.73
N GLN A 73 5.03 10.14 5.50
CA GLN A 73 4.12 10.89 6.39
C GLN A 73 2.70 10.32 6.35
N LEU A 74 2.19 9.95 5.17
CA LEU A 74 0.90 9.28 5.05
C LEU A 74 0.90 7.94 5.78
N HIS A 75 1.94 7.12 5.63
CA HIS A 75 2.09 5.87 6.39
C HIS A 75 2.19 6.12 7.90
N HIS A 76 2.80 7.22 8.35
CA HIS A 76 2.75 7.60 9.76
C HIS A 76 1.32 7.86 10.24
N VAL A 77 0.51 8.59 9.48
CA VAL A 77 -0.90 8.83 9.84
C VAL A 77 -1.72 7.53 9.81
N VAL A 78 -1.48 6.65 8.83
CA VAL A 78 -2.11 5.31 8.77
C VAL A 78 -1.79 4.49 10.02
N TYR A 79 -0.51 4.47 10.42
CA TYR A 79 -0.08 3.81 11.65
C TYR A 79 -0.81 4.36 12.89
N CYS A 80 -0.90 5.69 13.02
CA CYS A 80 -1.65 6.31 14.11
C CYS A 80 -3.11 5.88 14.09
N PHE A 81 -3.72 5.82 12.90
CA PHE A 81 -5.13 5.50 12.74
C PHE A 81 -5.42 4.03 13.08
N MET A 82 -4.54 3.11 12.72
CA MET A 82 -4.67 1.69 13.09
C MET A 82 -4.64 1.50 14.61
N ILE A 83 -3.76 2.22 15.32
CA ILE A 83 -3.71 2.18 16.79
C ILE A 83 -4.95 2.86 17.40
N ALA A 84 -5.37 4.01 16.85
CA ALA A 84 -6.59 4.70 17.27
C ALA A 84 -7.82 3.78 17.14
N TYR A 85 -7.91 3.05 16.03
CA TYR A 85 -8.95 2.05 15.78
C TYR A 85 -8.87 0.86 16.74
N GLY A 86 -7.68 0.34 17.03
CA GLY A 86 -7.50 -0.74 18.00
C GLY A 86 -7.88 -0.35 19.44
N THR A 87 -7.56 0.89 19.83
CA THR A 87 -7.75 1.40 21.19
C THR A 87 -9.08 2.13 21.43
N GLN A 88 -9.96 2.15 20.42
CA GLN A 88 -11.26 2.84 20.46
C GLN A 88 -11.12 4.34 20.78
N ARG A 89 -10.17 5.00 20.13
CA ARG A 89 -9.91 6.44 20.27
C ARG A 89 -10.15 7.13 18.93
N THR A 90 -10.87 8.24 18.93
CA THR A 90 -11.01 9.10 17.75
C THR A 90 -9.64 9.68 17.40
N LEU A 91 -9.19 9.49 16.16
CA LEU A 91 -7.97 10.08 15.66
C LEU A 91 -8.16 11.58 15.49
N ILE A 92 -7.28 12.36 16.13
CA ILE A 92 -7.13 13.79 15.91
C ILE A 92 -5.80 14.02 15.20
N LEU A 93 -5.86 14.62 14.01
CA LEU A 93 -4.68 14.87 13.19
C LEU A 93 -4.21 16.31 13.35
N GLU A 94 -3.03 16.50 13.94
CA GLU A 94 -2.36 17.79 14.00
C GLU A 94 -1.53 17.98 12.73
N SER A 95 -1.97 18.91 11.89
CA SER A 95 -1.42 19.14 10.55
C SER A 95 -0.88 20.55 10.33
N GLN A 96 -0.94 21.43 11.32
CA GLN A 96 -0.39 22.78 11.20
C GLN A 96 1.12 22.75 10.91
N ASN A 97 1.58 23.73 10.13
CA ASN A 97 2.98 23.84 9.67
C ASN A 97 3.47 22.61 8.90
N TRP A 98 2.56 21.91 8.21
CA TRP A 98 2.94 20.78 7.39
C TRP A 98 3.85 21.23 6.26
N ARG A 99 5.01 20.57 6.14
CA ARG A 99 6.07 20.94 5.18
C ARG A 99 5.61 21.00 3.72
N TYR A 100 4.56 20.26 3.37
CA TYR A 100 4.01 20.24 2.03
C TYR A 100 2.90 21.29 1.81
N ALA A 101 2.16 21.65 2.86
CA ALA A 101 1.09 22.64 2.83
C ALA A 101 0.94 23.23 4.23
N THR A 102 1.39 24.47 4.45
CA THR A 102 1.43 25.07 5.80
C THR A 102 0.05 25.23 6.42
N GLY A 103 -0.99 25.36 5.59
CA GLY A 103 -2.41 25.35 5.96
C GLY A 103 -2.92 24.01 6.51
N GLY A 104 -2.15 22.93 6.35
CA GLY A 104 -2.42 21.62 6.93
C GLY A 104 -3.07 20.62 5.98
N TRP A 105 -3.62 19.55 6.57
CA TRP A 105 -4.17 18.39 5.88
C TRP A 105 -5.37 18.77 5.00
N GLU A 106 -6.21 19.64 5.55
CA GLU A 106 -7.47 20.10 4.97
C GLU A 106 -7.29 20.93 3.70
N THR A 107 -6.05 21.37 3.40
CA THR A 107 -5.70 21.96 2.11
C THR A 107 -6.10 21.02 0.97
N VAL A 108 -5.79 19.73 1.07
CA VAL A 108 -5.98 18.73 -0.01
C VAL A 108 -7.03 17.66 0.28
N PHE A 109 -7.16 17.23 1.53
CA PHE A 109 -8.05 16.13 1.92
C PHE A 109 -9.16 16.60 2.84
N LYS A 110 -10.24 15.81 2.96
CA LYS A 110 -11.28 16.07 3.95
C LYS A 110 -10.71 15.90 5.38
N PRO A 111 -11.26 16.63 6.37
CA PRO A 111 -10.89 16.40 7.75
C PRO A 111 -11.13 14.93 8.14
N VAL A 112 -10.31 14.44 9.07
CA VAL A 112 -10.39 13.04 9.52
C VAL A 112 -11.65 12.75 10.34
N SER A 113 -12.39 13.78 10.75
CA SER A 113 -13.67 13.70 11.46
C SER A 113 -14.54 14.89 11.08
N ASP A 114 -15.85 14.67 10.97
CA ASP A 114 -16.83 15.74 10.75
C ASP A 114 -17.35 16.33 12.07
N THR A 115 -17.27 15.58 13.19
CA THR A 115 -17.83 15.99 14.50
C THR A 115 -16.79 16.22 15.59
N CYS A 116 -15.54 15.77 15.41
CA CYS A 116 -14.53 15.82 16.45
C CYS A 116 -13.11 16.01 15.90
N THR A 117 -12.72 17.26 15.73
CA THR A 117 -11.37 17.69 15.32
C THR A 117 -10.60 18.38 16.44
N ASP A 118 -11.25 18.62 17.57
CA ASP A 118 -10.67 19.32 18.72
C ASP A 118 -9.85 18.38 19.62
N ARG A 119 -8.67 18.84 20.06
CA ARG A 119 -7.74 18.06 20.91
C ARG A 119 -8.00 18.14 22.41
N THR A 120 -8.97 18.93 22.87
CA THR A 120 -9.18 19.15 24.32
C THR A 120 -9.72 17.91 25.01
N GLY A 121 -9.41 17.77 26.29
CA GLY A 121 -9.92 16.71 27.15
C GLY A 121 -9.56 16.97 28.60
N ALA A 122 -10.19 16.26 29.52
CA ALA A 122 -9.96 16.37 30.96
C ALA A 122 -8.56 15.90 31.38
N SER A 123 -7.95 14.98 30.62
CA SER A 123 -6.60 14.48 30.84
C SER A 123 -5.87 14.22 29.53
N THR A 124 -4.60 14.61 29.49
CA THR A 124 -3.71 14.44 28.33
C THR A 124 -2.39 13.81 28.79
N GLY A 125 -1.88 12.85 28.03
CA GLY A 125 -0.58 12.22 28.30
C GLY A 125 0.07 11.67 27.03
N HIS A 126 1.37 11.40 27.11
CA HIS A 126 2.06 10.65 26.06
C HIS A 126 1.75 9.17 26.16
N TRP A 127 1.79 8.46 25.02
CA TRP A 127 1.64 7.00 24.99
C TRP A 127 2.56 6.32 26.01
N SER A 128 1.95 5.53 26.90
CA SER A 128 2.65 4.72 27.90
C SER A 128 2.21 3.25 27.89
N GLY A 129 1.33 2.89 26.95
CA GLY A 129 0.78 1.56 26.76
C GLY A 129 -0.69 1.50 27.14
N GLU A 130 -1.48 0.75 26.37
CA GLU A 130 -2.95 0.74 26.47
C GLU A 130 -3.49 0.51 27.89
N ALA A 131 -2.86 -0.38 28.67
CA ALA A 131 -3.27 -0.66 30.05
C ALA A 131 -3.03 0.53 30.99
N ASN A 132 -1.91 1.24 30.81
CA ASN A 132 -1.54 2.41 31.61
C ASN A 132 -2.38 3.64 31.20
N ASP A 133 -2.71 3.74 29.92
CA ASP A 133 -3.42 4.86 29.32
C ASP A 133 -4.95 4.74 29.43
N ARG A 134 -5.48 3.78 30.20
CA ARG A 134 -6.92 3.46 30.25
C ARG A 134 -7.78 4.67 30.60
N ASP A 135 -7.40 5.41 31.65
CA ASP A 135 -8.16 6.54 32.19
C ASP A 135 -7.72 7.91 31.63
N VAL A 136 -6.75 7.92 30.71
CA VAL A 136 -6.31 9.13 30.03
C VAL A 136 -7.21 9.40 28.81
N GLN A 137 -7.82 10.58 28.75
CA GLN A 137 -8.77 10.89 27.69
C GLN A 137 -8.07 11.14 26.35
N VAL A 138 -6.97 11.88 26.34
CA VAL A 138 -6.23 12.28 25.14
C VAL A 138 -4.81 11.73 25.18
N ILE A 139 -4.44 10.90 24.21
CA ILE A 139 -3.11 10.30 24.14
C ILE A 139 -2.33 10.84 22.95
N GLU A 140 -1.14 11.37 23.21
CA GLU A 140 -0.18 11.78 22.18
C GLU A 140 0.67 10.58 21.75
N LEU A 141 0.50 10.15 20.50
CA LEU A 141 1.20 9.00 19.95
C LEU A 141 2.50 9.45 19.24
N PRO A 142 3.66 8.89 19.58
CA PRO A 142 4.91 9.21 18.91
C PRO A 142 5.02 8.50 17.55
N ILE A 143 6.05 8.84 16.78
CA ILE A 143 6.42 8.06 15.59
C ILE A 143 6.76 6.62 15.98
N VAL A 144 6.48 5.68 15.07
CA VAL A 144 6.64 4.23 15.30
C VAL A 144 8.07 3.85 15.71
N ASP A 145 9.07 4.60 15.27
CA ASP A 145 10.50 4.42 15.55
C ASP A 145 10.83 4.58 17.04
N SER A 146 10.04 5.39 17.75
CA SER A 146 10.16 5.67 19.19
C SER A 146 9.02 5.09 20.03
N LEU A 147 8.15 4.28 19.43
CA LEU A 147 6.97 3.75 20.10
C LEU A 147 7.35 2.65 21.09
N HIS A 148 7.12 2.90 22.38
CA HIS A 148 7.28 1.91 23.43
C HIS A 148 6.25 2.10 24.55
N PRO A 149 5.59 1.02 25.04
CA PRO A 149 5.57 -0.33 24.46
C PRO A 149 4.81 -0.36 23.12
N ARG A 150 5.11 -1.34 22.25
CA ARG A 150 4.41 -1.50 20.97
C ARG A 150 3.06 -2.20 21.19
N PRO A 151 1.92 -1.61 20.79
CA PRO A 151 0.62 -2.28 20.86
C PRO A 151 0.51 -3.38 19.78
N PRO A 152 -0.46 -4.29 19.90
CA PRO A 152 -0.66 -5.36 18.91
C PRO A 152 -1.22 -4.84 17.58
N TYR A 153 -1.78 -3.63 17.55
CA TYR A 153 -2.51 -3.05 16.41
C TYR A 153 -1.60 -2.51 15.30
N LEU A 154 -0.65 -3.32 14.83
CA LEU A 154 0.37 -2.94 13.85
C LEU A 154 0.38 -3.91 12.67
N PRO A 155 0.70 -3.43 11.45
CA PRO A 155 0.98 -4.31 10.32
C PRO A 155 2.08 -5.32 10.67
N LEU A 156 2.12 -6.49 10.06
CA LEU A 156 1.23 -7.00 9.02
C LEU A 156 0.02 -7.78 9.58
N ALA A 157 -0.35 -7.58 10.85
CA ALA A 157 -1.49 -8.29 11.41
C ALA A 157 -2.84 -7.73 10.93
N ILE A 158 -3.84 -8.60 10.81
CA ILE A 158 -5.22 -8.26 10.42
C ILE A 158 -6.23 -8.51 11.57
N PRO A 159 -7.43 -7.91 11.54
CA PRO A 159 -8.48 -8.20 12.50
C PRO A 159 -8.92 -9.67 12.50
N GLU A 160 -8.95 -10.30 13.68
CA GLU A 160 -9.35 -11.70 13.84
C GLU A 160 -10.77 -11.98 13.31
N ASP A 161 -11.70 -11.04 13.46
CA ASP A 161 -13.09 -11.16 12.98
C ASP A 161 -13.22 -11.13 11.45
N LEU A 162 -12.25 -10.53 10.76
CA LEU A 162 -12.23 -10.42 9.30
C LEU A 162 -11.30 -11.42 8.63
N ALA A 163 -10.42 -12.08 9.39
CA ALA A 163 -9.32 -12.88 8.86
C ALA A 163 -9.79 -14.00 7.92
N ASP A 164 -10.86 -14.70 8.30
CA ASP A 164 -11.44 -15.79 7.52
C ASP A 164 -12.03 -15.30 6.18
N ARG A 165 -12.71 -14.15 6.20
CA ARG A 165 -13.31 -13.57 4.99
C ARG A 165 -12.23 -13.05 4.05
N LEU A 166 -11.23 -12.36 4.60
CA LEU A 166 -10.12 -11.81 3.83
C LEU A 166 -9.25 -12.90 3.20
N GLN A 167 -8.92 -13.97 3.93
CA GLN A 167 -8.13 -15.08 3.36
C GLN A 167 -8.84 -15.84 2.24
N ARG A 168 -10.19 -15.80 2.20
CA ARG A 168 -10.97 -16.36 1.08
C ARG A 168 -11.01 -15.41 -0.13
N LEU A 169 -10.90 -14.10 0.11
CA LEU A 169 -11.11 -13.07 -0.91
C LEU A 169 -9.81 -12.56 -1.53
N HIS A 170 -8.79 -12.29 -0.72
CA HIS A 170 -7.65 -11.43 -1.06
C HIS A 170 -6.32 -12.16 -0.84
N GLY A 171 -5.43 -12.14 -1.84
CA GLY A 171 -4.13 -12.82 -1.80
C GLY A 171 -3.13 -12.25 -0.79
N ASP A 172 -3.29 -10.98 -0.39
CA ASP A 172 -2.51 -10.34 0.69
C ASP A 172 -3.46 -9.56 1.63
N PRO A 173 -4.03 -10.22 2.66
CA PRO A 173 -4.91 -9.57 3.62
C PRO A 173 -4.27 -8.38 4.40
N PRO A 174 -2.98 -8.43 4.79
CA PRO A 174 -2.31 -7.29 5.43
C PRO A 174 -2.38 -5.99 4.64
N VAL A 175 -2.07 -6.00 3.33
CA VAL A 175 -2.16 -4.77 2.51
C VAL A 175 -3.60 -4.30 2.35
N TRP A 176 -4.57 -5.23 2.25
CA TRP A 176 -5.99 -4.87 2.22
C TRP A 176 -6.42 -4.15 3.50
N TRP A 177 -5.93 -4.57 4.66
CA TRP A 177 -6.25 -3.93 5.93
C TRP A 177 -5.66 -2.52 6.01
N VAL A 178 -4.39 -2.35 5.64
CA VAL A 178 -3.73 -1.04 5.55
C VAL A 178 -4.48 -0.11 4.59
N SER A 179 -4.92 -0.63 3.44
CA SER A 179 -5.59 0.16 2.41
C SER A 179 -6.92 0.76 2.85
N GLN A 180 -7.63 0.16 3.81
CA GLN A 180 -8.88 0.74 4.33
C GLN A 180 -8.66 2.08 5.04
N PHE A 181 -7.54 2.23 5.75
CA PHE A 181 -7.18 3.50 6.39
C PHE A 181 -6.67 4.51 5.36
N VAL A 182 -5.88 4.05 4.38
CA VAL A 182 -5.43 4.88 3.25
C VAL A 182 -6.65 5.42 2.49
N LYS A 183 -7.67 4.59 2.23
CA LYS A 183 -8.94 4.97 1.59
C LYS A 183 -9.66 6.09 2.34
N TYR A 184 -9.80 5.95 3.66
CA TYR A 184 -10.48 6.96 4.48
C TYR A 184 -9.72 8.29 4.53
N LEU A 185 -8.39 8.23 4.64
CA LEU A 185 -7.54 9.41 4.66
C LEU A 185 -7.53 10.13 3.30
N ASN A 186 -7.43 9.41 2.19
CA ASN A 186 -7.35 9.98 0.84
C ASN A 186 -8.70 10.46 0.28
N ARG A 187 -9.69 10.80 1.12
CA ARG A 187 -10.94 11.44 0.68
C ARG A 187 -10.61 12.87 0.23
N PRO A 188 -10.65 13.19 -1.08
CA PRO A 188 -10.19 14.49 -1.57
C PRO A 188 -11.18 15.60 -1.22
N GLN A 189 -10.66 16.82 -1.08
CA GLN A 189 -11.48 18.03 -1.16
C GLN A 189 -12.13 18.15 -2.54
N ALA A 190 -13.24 18.89 -2.62
CA ALA A 190 -14.01 19.02 -3.87
C ALA A 190 -13.17 19.58 -5.03
N TRP A 191 -12.29 20.54 -4.74
CA TRP A 191 -11.40 21.14 -5.73
C TRP A 191 -10.35 20.15 -6.25
N LEU A 192 -9.79 19.30 -5.38
CA LEU A 192 -8.80 18.29 -5.74
C LEU A 192 -9.46 17.17 -6.57
N LEU A 193 -10.68 16.77 -6.21
CA LEU A 193 -11.45 15.81 -7.00
C LEU A 193 -11.68 16.32 -8.43
N LYS A 194 -12.05 17.60 -8.57
CA LYS A 194 -12.22 18.23 -9.88
C LYS A 194 -10.89 18.25 -10.66
N GLU A 195 -9.79 18.61 -10.01
CA GLU A 195 -8.46 18.58 -10.64
C GLU A 195 -8.07 17.17 -11.12
N MET A 196 -8.32 16.12 -10.32
CA MET A 196 -8.08 14.73 -10.72
C MET A 196 -8.87 14.35 -11.99
N GLN A 197 -10.14 14.76 -12.08
CA GLN A 197 -11.00 14.52 -13.24
C GLN A 197 -10.52 15.28 -14.49
N GLU A 198 -10.15 16.55 -14.32
CA GLU A 198 -9.60 17.39 -15.40
C GLU A 198 -8.26 16.84 -15.89
N ALA A 199 -7.37 16.42 -14.99
CA ALA A 199 -6.10 15.79 -15.32
C ALA A 199 -6.30 14.46 -16.07
N THR A 200 -7.26 13.64 -15.65
CA THR A 200 -7.61 12.38 -16.34
C THR A 200 -7.94 12.63 -17.81
N THR A 201 -8.78 13.64 -18.07
CA THR A 201 -9.20 14.03 -19.42
C THR A 201 -8.04 14.64 -20.21
N LYS A 202 -7.29 15.57 -19.60
CA LYS A 202 -6.17 16.29 -20.24
C LYS A 202 -5.03 15.36 -20.65
N LEU A 203 -4.73 14.37 -19.81
CA LEU A 203 -3.67 13.38 -20.05
C LEU A 203 -4.12 12.27 -21.02
N GLY A 204 -5.42 12.19 -21.33
CA GLY A 204 -5.97 11.09 -22.12
C GLY A 204 -5.81 9.73 -21.45
N PHE A 205 -5.86 9.68 -20.12
CA PHE A 205 -5.66 8.46 -19.35
C PHE A 205 -6.76 7.43 -19.68
N LYS A 206 -6.37 6.27 -20.24
CA LYS A 206 -7.28 5.20 -20.67
C LYS A 206 -6.65 3.82 -20.59
N HIS A 207 -7.49 2.82 -20.39
CA HIS A 207 -7.11 1.41 -20.34
C HIS A 207 -7.00 0.76 -21.74
N PRO A 208 -6.18 -0.30 -21.91
CA PRO A 208 -5.25 -0.85 -20.92
C PRO A 208 -3.99 0.01 -20.76
N ILE A 209 -3.53 0.21 -19.52
CA ILE A 209 -2.37 1.02 -19.16
C ILE A 209 -1.61 0.40 -18.00
N ILE A 210 -0.27 0.40 -18.08
CA ILE A 210 0.61 -0.05 -17.01
C ILE A 210 1.25 1.15 -16.33
N GLY A 211 1.25 1.18 -15.00
CA GLY A 211 1.88 2.23 -14.21
C GLY A 211 3.35 1.91 -14.01
N VAL A 212 4.23 2.88 -14.28
CA VAL A 212 5.66 2.77 -14.02
C VAL A 212 6.08 3.92 -13.12
N HIS A 213 6.62 3.59 -11.96
CA HIS A 213 7.17 4.57 -11.04
C HIS A 213 8.68 4.38 -10.90
N VAL A 214 9.44 5.33 -11.45
CA VAL A 214 10.91 5.34 -11.40
C VAL A 214 11.37 6.38 -10.39
N ARG A 215 12.03 5.94 -9.32
CA ARG A 215 12.59 6.82 -8.29
C ARG A 215 14.10 6.90 -8.44
N ARG A 216 14.64 8.09 -8.68
CA ARG A 216 16.08 8.33 -8.79
C ARG A 216 16.58 9.24 -7.67
N THR A 217 16.57 10.56 -7.92
CA THR A 217 17.26 11.65 -7.18
C THR A 217 18.00 11.26 -5.89
N ASP A 218 17.46 11.58 -4.71
CA ASP A 218 18.09 11.43 -3.38
C ASP A 218 18.11 10.00 -2.83
N LYS A 219 17.46 9.05 -3.51
CA LYS A 219 17.33 7.67 -3.04
C LYS A 219 18.43 6.76 -3.56
N VAL A 220 18.99 7.09 -4.73
CA VAL A 220 20.11 6.34 -5.32
C VAL A 220 21.34 6.47 -4.41
N GLY A 221 21.83 5.34 -3.92
CA GLY A 221 23.04 5.24 -3.10
C GLY A 221 22.83 5.43 -1.59
N THR A 222 21.59 5.67 -1.13
CA THR A 222 21.24 5.74 0.30
C THR A 222 20.23 4.66 0.69
N GLU A 223 19.09 4.62 -0.01
CA GLU A 223 17.96 3.75 0.31
C GLU A 223 17.58 2.78 -0.81
N ALA A 224 18.01 3.05 -2.06
CA ALA A 224 17.74 2.20 -3.21
C ALA A 224 18.88 2.24 -4.23
N ALA A 225 18.91 1.25 -5.13
CA ALA A 225 19.81 1.23 -6.28
C ALA A 225 19.27 2.09 -7.44
N PHE A 226 20.15 2.48 -8.36
CA PHE A 226 19.73 3.03 -9.65
C PHE A 226 19.28 1.88 -10.54
N HIS A 227 18.07 1.99 -11.08
CA HIS A 227 17.52 1.05 -12.05
C HIS A 227 17.33 1.77 -13.40
N PRO A 228 17.92 1.27 -14.50
CA PRO A 228 17.69 1.82 -15.84
C PRO A 228 16.26 1.57 -16.31
N ILE A 229 15.74 2.38 -17.23
CA ILE A 229 14.34 2.27 -17.68
C ILE A 229 14.03 0.90 -18.31
N GLU A 230 15.05 0.28 -18.91
CA GLU A 230 15.00 -1.04 -19.52
C GLU A 230 14.54 -2.12 -18.54
N GLU A 231 15.00 -2.06 -17.29
CA GLU A 231 14.65 -3.03 -16.26
C GLU A 231 13.15 -3.01 -15.96
N TYR A 232 12.56 -1.81 -15.85
CA TYR A 232 11.12 -1.66 -15.69
C TYR A 232 10.38 -2.15 -16.95
N MET A 233 10.85 -1.77 -18.13
CA MET A 233 10.13 -2.01 -19.38
C MET A 233 10.11 -3.47 -19.82
N VAL A 234 11.04 -4.32 -19.35
CA VAL A 234 10.95 -5.78 -19.52
C VAL A 234 9.66 -6.32 -18.90
N HIS A 235 9.34 -5.92 -17.67
CA HIS A 235 8.12 -6.36 -16.98
C HIS A 235 6.86 -5.73 -17.54
N VAL A 236 6.96 -4.51 -18.06
CA VAL A 236 5.85 -3.85 -18.78
C VAL A 236 5.52 -4.62 -20.06
N GLU A 237 6.52 -5.01 -20.85
CA GLU A 237 6.32 -5.80 -22.08
C GLU A 237 5.75 -7.18 -21.77
N ASP A 238 6.34 -7.91 -20.82
CA ASP A 238 5.85 -9.23 -20.38
C ASP A 238 4.37 -9.18 -19.95
N HIS A 239 3.99 -8.17 -19.16
CA HIS A 239 2.61 -8.04 -18.75
C HIS A 239 1.67 -7.63 -19.90
N TYR A 240 2.12 -6.83 -20.87
CA TYR A 240 1.34 -6.57 -22.08
C TYR A 240 1.13 -7.81 -22.94
N GLN A 241 2.13 -8.69 -23.04
CA GLN A 241 2.00 -9.98 -23.72
C GLN A 241 0.94 -10.86 -23.02
N SER A 242 0.98 -10.91 -21.68
CA SER A 242 -0.04 -11.60 -20.88
C SER A 242 -1.45 -10.99 -21.07
N LEU A 243 -1.59 -9.66 -21.04
CA LEU A 243 -2.87 -8.98 -21.27
C LEU A 243 -3.43 -9.27 -22.67
N ALA A 244 -2.59 -9.29 -23.69
CA ALA A 244 -3.00 -9.55 -25.06
C ALA A 244 -3.59 -10.96 -25.27
N GLN A 245 -3.31 -11.93 -24.38
CA GLN A 245 -3.94 -13.25 -24.41
C GLN A 245 -5.42 -13.22 -24.02
N ARG A 246 -5.85 -12.24 -23.23
CA ARG A 246 -7.20 -12.18 -22.62
C ARG A 246 -8.03 -10.97 -23.02
N MET A 247 -7.42 -9.95 -23.60
CA MET A 247 -8.13 -8.74 -24.05
C MET A 247 -7.46 -8.08 -25.24
N HIS A 248 -8.24 -7.31 -26.00
CA HIS A 248 -7.70 -6.52 -27.09
C HIS A 248 -6.84 -5.36 -26.55
N VAL A 249 -5.59 -5.29 -26.98
CA VAL A 249 -4.65 -4.20 -26.67
C VAL A 249 -4.52 -3.32 -27.91
N ASP A 250 -5.24 -2.21 -27.92
CA ASP A 250 -5.23 -1.25 -29.05
C ASP A 250 -3.91 -0.45 -29.12
N LYS A 251 -3.34 -0.11 -27.95
CA LYS A 251 -2.04 0.55 -27.82
C LYS A 251 -1.42 0.20 -26.47
N LYS A 252 -0.10 -0.02 -26.44
CA LYS A 252 0.67 -0.20 -25.20
C LYS A 252 0.92 1.17 -24.55
N ARG A 253 0.22 1.44 -23.45
CA ARG A 253 0.27 2.72 -22.71
C ARG A 253 1.04 2.57 -21.42
N VAL A 254 1.86 3.55 -21.10
CA VAL A 254 2.56 3.61 -19.82
C VAL A 254 2.23 4.93 -19.13
N TYR A 255 1.69 4.87 -17.91
CA TYR A 255 1.69 6.03 -17.03
C TYR A 255 3.05 6.10 -16.33
N LEU A 256 3.87 7.10 -16.66
CA LEU A 256 5.20 7.27 -16.11
C LEU A 256 5.22 8.35 -15.04
N ALA A 257 5.40 7.94 -13.79
CA ALA A 257 5.69 8.82 -12.65
C ALA A 257 7.19 8.76 -12.32
N THR A 258 7.84 9.92 -12.23
CA THR A 258 9.29 10.00 -11.99
C THR A 258 9.66 11.33 -11.36
N ASP A 259 10.70 11.33 -10.55
CA ASP A 259 11.35 12.53 -10.03
C ASP A 259 12.54 13.00 -10.89
N ASP A 260 12.81 12.29 -11.99
CA ASP A 260 13.80 12.65 -13.02
C ASP A 260 13.08 13.19 -14.28
N PRO A 261 13.14 14.51 -14.52
CA PRO A 261 12.44 15.14 -15.65
C PRO A 261 13.03 14.81 -17.03
N SER A 262 14.23 14.21 -17.09
CA SER A 262 14.85 13.79 -18.36
C SER A 262 14.34 12.44 -18.85
N LEU A 263 13.79 11.62 -17.95
CA LEU A 263 13.42 10.23 -18.21
C LEU A 263 12.29 10.08 -19.23
N LEU A 264 11.33 11.02 -19.26
CA LEU A 264 10.22 10.95 -20.21
C LEU A 264 10.71 11.00 -21.67
N GLN A 265 11.69 11.86 -21.96
CA GLN A 265 12.25 11.97 -23.31
C GLN A 265 13.08 10.72 -23.66
N GLU A 266 13.86 10.21 -22.70
CA GLU A 266 14.61 8.96 -22.85
C GLU A 266 13.67 7.78 -23.17
N ALA A 267 12.61 7.60 -22.39
CA ALA A 267 11.65 6.51 -22.54
C ALA A 267 10.93 6.57 -23.90
N LYS A 268 10.47 7.76 -24.33
CA LYS A 268 9.85 7.95 -25.65
C LYS A 268 10.82 7.65 -26.80
N SER A 269 12.11 7.95 -26.62
CA SER A 269 13.13 7.67 -27.64
C SER A 269 13.45 6.18 -27.75
N LYS A 270 13.50 5.46 -26.62
CA LYS A 270 13.84 4.03 -26.58
C LYS A 270 12.66 3.12 -26.93
N TYR A 271 11.43 3.55 -26.63
CA TYR A 271 10.22 2.75 -26.80
C TYR A 271 9.18 3.48 -27.68
N PRO A 272 9.46 3.69 -28.98
CA PRO A 272 8.58 4.46 -29.87
C PRO A 272 7.21 3.80 -30.10
N ASP A 273 7.09 2.49 -29.89
CA ASP A 273 5.83 1.76 -30.02
C ASP A 273 4.85 2.00 -28.86
N TYR A 274 5.35 2.55 -27.74
CA TYR A 274 4.57 2.85 -26.55
C TYR A 274 4.03 4.27 -26.53
N GLU A 275 2.84 4.43 -25.96
CA GLU A 275 2.24 5.72 -25.64
C GLU A 275 2.53 6.07 -24.17
N PHE A 276 3.49 6.95 -23.92
CA PHE A 276 3.80 7.42 -22.56
C PHE A 276 2.89 8.59 -22.16
N ILE A 277 2.10 8.37 -21.12
CA ILE A 277 1.27 9.35 -20.43
C ILE A 277 2.03 9.79 -19.19
N SER A 278 2.33 11.08 -19.08
CA SER A 278 3.06 11.66 -17.95
C SER A 278 2.90 13.18 -17.96
N ASP A 279 2.84 13.81 -16.80
CA ASP A 279 2.96 15.25 -16.66
C ASP A 279 4.40 15.61 -16.24
N ASN A 280 5.24 15.97 -17.21
CA ASN A 280 6.65 16.26 -16.92
C ASN A 280 6.84 17.48 -16.00
N SER A 281 5.83 18.35 -15.87
CA SER A 281 5.89 19.47 -14.91
C SER A 281 5.83 18.98 -13.46
N ILE A 282 5.16 17.85 -13.21
CA ILE A 282 5.16 17.18 -11.90
C ILE A 282 6.56 16.65 -11.59
N SER A 283 7.23 16.02 -12.56
CA SER A 283 8.61 15.53 -12.41
C SER A 283 9.57 16.65 -12.01
N TRP A 284 9.46 17.83 -12.64
CA TRP A 284 10.23 19.02 -12.27
C TRP A 284 9.92 19.51 -10.84
N SER A 285 8.65 19.48 -10.43
CA SER A 285 8.23 19.91 -9.09
C SER A 285 8.71 18.98 -7.97
N ALA A 286 8.97 17.70 -8.28
CA ALA A 286 9.44 16.68 -7.33
C ALA A 286 10.94 16.80 -6.99
N GLY A 287 11.68 17.60 -7.78
CA GLY A 287 13.09 17.89 -7.53
C GLY A 287 13.34 18.54 -6.17
N LEU A 288 14.54 18.32 -5.60
CA LEU A 288 14.88 18.70 -4.22
C LEU A 288 14.61 20.16 -3.86
N HIS A 289 14.73 21.09 -4.82
CA HIS A 289 14.50 22.52 -4.60
C HIS A 289 13.03 22.90 -4.40
N ASN A 290 12.08 22.16 -4.96
CA ASN A 290 10.65 22.51 -4.97
C ASN A 290 9.76 21.46 -4.28
N ARG A 291 10.36 20.37 -3.78
CA ARG A 291 9.66 19.19 -3.26
C ARG A 291 8.69 19.48 -2.11
N TYR A 292 9.02 20.42 -1.23
CA TYR A 292 8.21 20.72 -0.05
C TYR A 292 7.36 21.98 -0.29
N THR A 293 6.48 21.87 -1.27
CA THR A 293 5.53 22.93 -1.67
C THR A 293 4.17 22.32 -1.99
N GLU A 294 3.12 23.14 -1.95
CA GLU A 294 1.75 22.69 -2.27
C GLU A 294 1.63 22.20 -3.72
N ASN A 295 2.39 22.81 -4.64
CA ASN A 295 2.41 22.36 -6.03
C ASN A 295 3.02 20.96 -6.18
N SER A 296 4.13 20.68 -5.48
CA SER A 296 4.74 19.34 -5.48
C SER A 296 3.84 18.33 -4.76
N LEU A 297 3.15 18.73 -3.69
CA LEU A 297 2.16 17.90 -3.01
C LEU A 297 1.04 17.46 -3.95
N ARG A 298 0.46 18.41 -4.70
CA ARG A 298 -0.57 18.10 -5.71
C ARG A 298 -0.04 17.16 -6.77
N GLY A 299 1.18 17.41 -7.25
CA GLY A 299 1.86 16.55 -8.23
C GLY A 299 1.99 15.09 -7.76
N VAL A 300 2.55 14.86 -6.56
CA VAL A 300 2.71 13.50 -6.04
C VAL A 300 1.38 12.81 -5.74
N ILE A 301 0.35 13.55 -5.32
CA ILE A 301 -1.00 13.01 -5.14
C ILE A 301 -1.59 12.55 -6.47
N LEU A 302 -1.42 13.34 -7.54
CA LEU A 302 -1.88 12.98 -8.89
C LEU A 302 -1.12 11.76 -9.44
N ASP A 303 0.20 11.71 -9.28
CA ASP A 303 1.00 10.55 -9.69
C ASP A 303 0.55 9.27 -8.99
N ILE A 304 0.39 9.31 -7.67
CA ILE A 304 -0.13 8.17 -6.89
C ILE A 304 -1.54 7.79 -7.35
N HIS A 305 -2.41 8.78 -7.60
CA HIS A 305 -3.76 8.55 -8.08
C HIS A 305 -3.78 7.79 -9.40
N PHE A 306 -2.97 8.19 -10.39
CA PHE A 306 -2.92 7.53 -11.69
C PHE A 306 -2.20 6.18 -11.64
N LEU A 307 -1.09 6.06 -10.90
CA LEU A 307 -0.41 4.78 -10.67
C LEU A 307 -1.37 3.74 -10.07
N SER A 308 -2.13 4.12 -9.04
CA SER A 308 -3.08 3.21 -8.37
C SER A 308 -4.21 2.71 -9.27
N ARG A 309 -4.52 3.46 -10.34
CA ARG A 309 -5.60 3.14 -11.28
C ARG A 309 -5.15 2.34 -12.47
N THR A 310 -3.87 2.05 -12.61
CA THR A 310 -3.37 1.26 -13.76
C THR A 310 -3.74 -0.21 -13.65
N ASN A 311 -3.67 -0.94 -14.77
CA ASN A 311 -3.95 -2.38 -14.80
C ASN A 311 -2.87 -3.22 -14.09
N PHE A 312 -1.67 -2.68 -13.95
CA PHE A 312 -0.51 -3.32 -13.35
C PHE A 312 0.52 -2.25 -12.97
N LEU A 313 1.28 -2.46 -11.90
CA LEU A 313 2.25 -1.51 -11.38
C LEU A 313 3.68 -2.06 -11.40
N VAL A 314 4.60 -1.41 -12.11
CA VAL A 314 6.03 -1.75 -12.12
C VAL A 314 6.81 -0.65 -11.44
N CYS A 315 7.54 -0.98 -10.37
CA CYS A 315 8.25 0.03 -9.59
C CYS A 315 9.32 -0.58 -8.67
N THR A 316 9.84 0.23 -7.76
CA THR A 316 10.57 -0.22 -6.57
C THR A 316 9.70 -0.07 -5.31
N PHE A 317 9.48 -1.16 -4.58
CA PHE A 317 8.78 -1.12 -3.30
C PHE A 317 9.64 -0.60 -2.16
N SER A 318 10.93 -0.33 -2.34
CA SER A 318 11.67 0.54 -1.42
C SER A 318 11.06 1.95 -1.33
N SER A 319 10.43 2.44 -2.42
CA SER A 319 9.75 3.74 -2.44
C SER A 319 8.36 3.70 -1.80
N GLN A 320 8.15 4.56 -0.80
CA GLN A 320 6.83 4.74 -0.18
C GLN A 320 5.76 5.20 -1.19
N VAL A 321 6.13 5.95 -2.22
CA VAL A 321 5.19 6.43 -3.26
C VAL A 321 4.56 5.24 -3.98
N CYS A 322 5.37 4.24 -4.36
CA CYS A 322 4.83 3.07 -5.04
C CYS A 322 3.96 2.22 -4.09
N ARG A 323 4.39 2.04 -2.84
CA ARG A 323 3.60 1.29 -1.85
C ARG A 323 2.24 1.93 -1.58
N VAL A 324 2.16 3.27 -1.49
CA VAL A 324 0.88 3.97 -1.35
C VAL A 324 0.00 3.78 -2.60
N ALA A 325 0.55 3.86 -3.80
CA ALA A 325 -0.21 3.60 -5.02
C ALA A 325 -0.75 2.15 -5.05
N TYR A 326 0.08 1.18 -4.66
CA TYR A 326 -0.29 -0.23 -4.54
C TYR A 326 -1.37 -0.46 -3.47
N GLU A 327 -1.28 0.20 -2.32
CA GLU A 327 -2.30 0.15 -1.27
C GLU A 327 -3.63 0.70 -1.77
N ILE A 328 -3.64 1.87 -2.45
CA ILE A 328 -4.85 2.44 -3.03
C ILE A 328 -5.44 1.50 -4.09
N MET A 329 -4.61 0.85 -4.90
CA MET A 329 -5.05 -0.12 -5.93
C MET A 329 -5.89 -1.26 -5.33
N GLN A 330 -5.58 -1.72 -4.11
CA GLN A 330 -6.35 -2.76 -3.41
C GLN A 330 -7.79 -2.34 -3.10
N THR A 331 -8.11 -1.05 -3.18
CA THR A 331 -9.46 -0.51 -2.93
C THR A 331 -10.30 -0.36 -4.19
N LEU A 332 -9.68 -0.58 -5.36
CA LEU A 332 -10.26 -0.39 -6.70
C LEU A 332 -10.60 -1.72 -7.38
N HIS A 333 -10.13 -2.84 -6.83
CA HIS A 333 -10.35 -4.19 -7.35
C HIS A 333 -10.70 -5.15 -6.22
N PRO A 334 -11.37 -6.29 -6.51
CA PRO A 334 -11.68 -7.28 -5.48
C PRO A 334 -10.42 -7.90 -4.85
N ASP A 335 -9.41 -8.19 -5.67
CA ASP A 335 -8.09 -8.64 -5.26
C ASP A 335 -7.07 -8.17 -6.33
N ALA A 336 -6.27 -7.17 -5.97
CA ALA A 336 -5.17 -6.66 -6.78
C ALA A 336 -3.81 -6.97 -6.14
N SER A 337 -3.75 -7.95 -5.23
CA SER A 337 -2.54 -8.28 -4.49
C SER A 337 -1.40 -8.67 -5.43
N SER A 338 -1.69 -9.30 -6.56
CA SER A 338 -0.69 -9.69 -7.57
C SER A 338 -0.50 -8.68 -8.70
N PHE A 339 -1.09 -7.49 -8.66
CA PHE A 339 -1.07 -6.52 -9.76
C PHE A 339 0.18 -5.62 -9.74
N PHE A 340 1.32 -6.20 -9.43
CA PHE A 340 2.58 -5.47 -9.39
C PHE A 340 3.78 -6.33 -9.78
N TYR A 341 4.86 -5.66 -10.15
CA TYR A 341 6.21 -6.20 -10.11
C TYR A 341 7.15 -5.18 -9.47
N SER A 342 7.84 -5.59 -8.40
CA SER A 342 8.83 -4.76 -7.72
C SER A 342 10.22 -5.18 -8.16
N LEU A 343 11.08 -4.22 -8.50
CA LEU A 343 12.47 -4.49 -8.86
C LEU A 343 13.37 -4.79 -7.65
N ASP A 344 12.89 -4.50 -6.44
CA ASP A 344 13.67 -4.65 -5.21
C ASP A 344 12.88 -5.36 -4.10
N ASP A 345 12.32 -4.61 -3.16
CA ASP A 345 11.69 -5.14 -1.95
C ASP A 345 10.38 -5.87 -2.27
N ILE A 346 10.01 -6.81 -1.41
CA ILE A 346 8.61 -7.26 -1.28
C ILE A 346 7.77 -6.15 -0.63
N TYR A 347 6.44 -6.30 -0.57
CA TYR A 347 5.62 -5.34 0.16
C TYR A 347 6.02 -5.31 1.64
N TYR A 348 6.14 -4.11 2.19
CA TYR A 348 6.34 -3.90 3.61
C TYR A 348 5.74 -2.56 4.06
N PHE A 349 5.41 -2.50 5.34
CA PHE A 349 5.01 -1.28 6.04
C PHE A 349 6.09 -0.87 7.05
N GLY A 350 6.54 0.38 6.99
CA GLY A 350 7.60 0.87 7.87
C GLY A 350 7.22 0.77 9.35
N GLY A 351 8.02 0.04 10.14
CA GLY A 351 7.72 -0.21 11.55
C GLY A 351 6.75 -1.36 11.82
N GLN A 352 6.47 -2.21 10.83
CA GLN A 352 5.72 -3.45 11.00
C GLN A 352 6.34 -4.41 12.04
N ASN A 353 5.54 -5.34 12.54
CA ASN A 353 6.03 -6.52 13.24
C ASN A 353 6.71 -7.48 12.26
N ALA A 354 7.39 -8.50 12.79
CA ALA A 354 8.14 -9.45 11.97
C ALA A 354 7.26 -10.12 10.89
N HIS A 355 7.70 -10.03 9.63
CA HIS A 355 7.10 -10.74 8.51
C HIS A 355 7.58 -12.18 8.52
N ASN A 356 6.65 -13.11 8.77
CA ASN A 356 6.96 -14.52 8.89
C ASN A 356 6.26 -15.33 7.78
N GLN A 357 6.94 -16.39 7.38
CA GLN A 357 6.43 -17.44 6.52
C GLN A 357 6.57 -18.79 7.24
N ILE A 358 5.88 -19.81 6.76
CA ILE A 358 5.95 -21.18 7.26
C ILE A 358 6.46 -22.07 6.13
N ALA A 359 7.53 -22.82 6.36
CA ALA A 359 8.00 -23.83 5.42
C ALA A 359 6.93 -24.93 5.25
N ILE A 360 6.59 -25.24 4.00
CA ILE A 360 5.62 -26.29 3.65
C ILE A 360 6.29 -27.51 3.00
N TYR A 361 7.48 -27.33 2.44
CA TYR A 361 8.30 -28.41 1.89
C TYR A 361 9.71 -28.37 2.47
N PRO A 362 10.35 -29.54 2.65
CA PRO A 362 11.72 -29.58 3.11
C PRO A 362 12.68 -29.01 2.05
N HIS A 363 13.81 -28.47 2.50
CA HIS A 363 14.89 -28.02 1.63
C HIS A 363 16.24 -28.41 2.22
N GLN A 364 16.99 -29.20 1.46
CA GLN A 364 18.40 -29.43 1.70
C GLN A 364 19.21 -28.37 0.93
N PRO A 365 20.07 -27.59 1.63
CA PRO A 365 20.96 -26.60 1.01
C PRO A 365 21.83 -27.23 -0.08
N ARG A 366 21.94 -26.58 -1.24
CA ARG A 366 22.85 -27.02 -2.30
C ARG A 366 24.25 -26.44 -2.14
N ASN A 367 24.35 -25.27 -1.53
CA ASN A 367 25.59 -24.54 -1.28
C ASN A 367 25.56 -23.90 0.12
N SER A 368 26.60 -23.14 0.48
CA SER A 368 26.71 -22.47 1.77
C SER A 368 25.74 -21.30 1.96
N ASP A 369 25.20 -20.77 0.87
CA ASP A 369 24.34 -19.59 0.86
C ASP A 369 22.88 -19.96 1.18
N ASP A 370 22.50 -21.22 0.93
CA ASP A 370 21.18 -21.77 1.21
C ASP A 370 20.97 -22.12 2.70
N ILE A 371 19.73 -22.01 3.18
CA ILE A 371 19.31 -22.47 4.52
C ILE A 371 18.49 -23.75 4.47
N PRO A 372 18.67 -24.67 5.45
CA PRO A 372 17.83 -25.85 5.53
C PRO A 372 16.42 -25.48 6.00
N LEU A 373 15.41 -26.13 5.42
CA LEU A 373 14.01 -26.01 5.82
C LEU A 373 13.43 -27.37 6.16
N GLU A 374 12.67 -27.45 7.24
CA GLU A 374 11.75 -28.53 7.52
C GLU A 374 10.30 -28.01 7.54
N PRO A 375 9.30 -28.79 7.08
CA PRO A 375 7.90 -28.37 7.16
C PRO A 375 7.50 -27.96 8.58
N GLY A 376 6.91 -26.76 8.70
CA GLY A 376 6.53 -26.14 9.97
C GLY A 376 7.56 -25.16 10.53
N ASP A 377 8.78 -25.10 10.00
CA ASP A 377 9.76 -24.08 10.42
C ASP A 377 9.25 -22.67 10.09
N VAL A 378 9.46 -21.73 11.03
CA VAL A 378 9.09 -20.33 10.87
C VAL A 378 10.26 -19.55 10.27
N ILE A 379 10.03 -18.93 9.13
CA ILE A 379 11.04 -18.19 8.37
C ILE A 379 10.73 -16.70 8.46
N GLY A 380 11.67 -15.90 8.98
CA GLY A 380 11.58 -14.44 8.89
C GLY A 380 12.09 -14.00 7.52
N VAL A 381 11.19 -13.62 6.62
CA VAL A 381 11.55 -13.20 5.26
C VAL A 381 12.18 -11.81 5.28
N ALA A 382 13.25 -11.63 4.52
CA ALA A 382 13.88 -10.35 4.28
C ALA A 382 13.52 -9.78 2.90
N GLY A 383 13.35 -10.64 1.90
CA GLY A 383 12.97 -10.23 0.55
C GLY A 383 12.92 -11.40 -0.44
N ASN A 384 12.39 -11.14 -1.62
CA ASN A 384 12.38 -12.04 -2.78
C ASN A 384 13.39 -11.50 -3.80
N HIS A 385 14.23 -12.36 -4.35
CA HIS A 385 15.22 -11.96 -5.36
C HIS A 385 14.66 -12.02 -6.79
N TRP A 386 13.41 -12.49 -6.95
CA TRP A 386 12.70 -12.61 -8.21
C TRP A 386 13.36 -13.57 -9.23
N ASP A 387 14.24 -14.45 -8.73
CA ASP A 387 14.96 -15.50 -9.49
C ASP A 387 14.53 -16.93 -9.07
N GLY A 388 13.46 -17.04 -8.28
CA GLY A 388 12.97 -18.29 -7.69
C GLY A 388 13.46 -18.54 -6.25
N TYR A 389 14.36 -17.69 -5.73
CA TYR A 389 14.82 -17.73 -4.34
C TYR A 389 14.41 -16.46 -3.57
N SER A 390 14.23 -16.66 -2.27
CA SER A 390 14.04 -15.61 -1.28
C SER A 390 15.15 -15.68 -0.24
N LYS A 391 15.40 -14.56 0.44
CA LYS A 391 16.36 -14.48 1.54
C LYS A 391 15.63 -14.31 2.87
N GLY A 392 16.09 -14.99 3.90
CA GLY A 392 15.48 -14.88 5.23
C GLY A 392 16.24 -15.65 6.29
N ILE A 393 15.69 -15.66 7.51
CA ILE A 393 16.22 -16.37 8.67
C ILE A 393 15.30 -17.51 9.07
N ASN A 394 15.81 -18.73 9.13
CA ASN A 394 15.11 -19.83 9.79
C ASN A 394 15.20 -19.60 11.31
N ARG A 395 14.07 -19.25 11.93
CA ARG A 395 14.04 -18.85 13.36
C ARG A 395 14.39 -19.98 14.31
N LYS A 396 14.18 -21.23 13.90
CA LYS A 396 14.50 -22.41 14.70
C LYS A 396 16.01 -22.66 14.76
N THR A 397 16.71 -22.49 13.64
CA THR A 397 18.16 -22.73 13.56
C THR A 397 18.99 -21.47 13.74
N GLY A 398 18.38 -20.28 13.66
CA GLY A 398 19.07 -18.98 13.68
C GLY A 398 19.93 -18.71 12.44
N ARG A 399 19.78 -19.50 11.37
CA ARG A 399 20.59 -19.35 10.14
C ARG A 399 19.89 -18.45 9.13
N THR A 400 20.66 -17.54 8.55
CA THR A 400 20.21 -16.64 7.48
C THR A 400 20.82 -17.07 6.15
N GLY A 401 20.03 -17.03 5.09
CA GLY A 401 20.47 -17.36 3.73
C GLY A 401 19.30 -17.49 2.77
N LEU A 402 19.54 -18.15 1.64
CA LEU A 402 18.59 -18.31 0.55
C LEU A 402 17.73 -19.56 0.73
N TYR A 403 16.50 -19.49 0.22
CA TYR A 403 15.62 -20.64 0.11
C TYR A 403 14.68 -20.49 -1.09
N PRO A 404 14.26 -21.60 -1.73
CA PRO A 404 13.32 -21.52 -2.86
C PRO A 404 11.96 -20.95 -2.43
N SER A 405 11.49 -19.90 -3.09
CA SER A 405 10.30 -19.13 -2.68
C SER A 405 9.02 -19.95 -2.68
N TYR A 406 8.90 -20.96 -3.54
CA TYR A 406 7.71 -21.82 -3.62
C TYR A 406 7.57 -22.80 -2.43
N LYS A 407 8.59 -22.92 -1.57
CA LYS A 407 8.62 -23.89 -0.45
C LYS A 407 8.05 -23.37 0.86
N VAL A 408 7.50 -22.16 0.83
CA VAL A 408 6.94 -21.50 2.00
C VAL A 408 5.53 -21.01 1.69
N LYS A 409 4.76 -20.74 2.74
CA LYS A 409 3.51 -19.99 2.67
C LYS A 409 3.54 -18.82 3.65
N GLU A 410 2.81 -17.76 3.36
CA GLU A 410 2.67 -16.63 4.27
C GLU A 410 2.06 -17.05 5.62
N LYS A 411 2.58 -16.49 6.72
CA LYS A 411 1.99 -16.63 8.06
C LYS A 411 1.11 -15.42 8.33
N ILE A 412 -0.20 -15.57 8.13
CA ILE A 412 -1.17 -14.52 8.45
C ILE A 412 -1.27 -14.38 9.98
N GLU A 413 -0.86 -13.23 10.50
CA GLU A 413 -1.01 -12.88 11.91
C GLU A 413 -2.36 -12.21 12.14
N THR A 414 -3.09 -12.62 13.18
CA THR A 414 -4.39 -12.02 13.55
C THR A 414 -4.32 -11.35 14.91
N VAL A 415 -5.09 -10.27 15.07
CA VAL A 415 -5.18 -9.48 16.30
C VAL A 415 -6.65 -9.21 16.63
N LYS A 416 -6.97 -9.24 17.93
CA LYS A 416 -8.30 -8.88 18.43
C LYS A 416 -8.51 -7.37 18.40
N TYR A 417 -9.02 -6.90 17.27
CA TYR A 417 -9.49 -5.52 17.13
C TYR A 417 -10.93 -5.34 17.64
N PRO A 418 -11.34 -4.13 18.01
CA PRO A 418 -12.74 -3.81 18.26
C PRO A 418 -13.60 -3.99 16.99
N MET A 419 -14.79 -4.57 17.16
CA MET A 419 -15.72 -4.83 16.06
C MET A 419 -16.72 -3.68 15.83
N TYR A 420 -16.85 -2.72 16.76
CA TYR A 420 -17.81 -1.60 16.67
C TYR A 420 -19.25 -2.03 16.27
N PRO A 421 -19.89 -2.96 17.00
CA PRO A 421 -21.18 -3.53 16.62
C PRO A 421 -22.32 -2.50 16.54
N GLU A 422 -22.17 -1.34 17.18
CA GLU A 422 -23.07 -0.19 17.07
C GLU A 422 -23.10 0.34 15.64
N ALA A 423 -21.94 0.41 14.98
CA ALA A 423 -21.81 0.82 13.59
C ALA A 423 -22.47 -0.22 12.67
N ASP A 424 -22.22 -1.51 12.91
CA ASP A 424 -22.76 -2.60 12.08
C ASP A 424 -24.30 -2.63 12.09
N LYS A 425 -24.94 -2.22 13.19
CA LYS A 425 -26.40 -2.09 13.27
C LYS A 425 -26.95 -0.97 12.37
N LEU A 426 -26.16 0.06 12.06
CA LEU A 426 -26.58 1.15 11.18
C LEU A 426 -26.63 0.72 9.71
N LEU A 427 -25.76 -0.22 9.30
CA LEU A 427 -25.78 -0.80 7.94
C LEU A 427 -26.98 -1.73 7.70
N LYS A 428 -27.57 -2.28 8.76
CA LYS A 428 -28.69 -3.24 8.68
C LYS A 428 -30.06 -2.58 8.75
N LYS A 429 -30.15 -1.26 8.87
CA LYS A 429 -31.43 -0.55 8.81
C LYS A 429 -31.80 -0.36 7.33
N PRO A 430 -33.01 -0.80 6.91
CA PRO A 430 -33.45 -0.73 5.51
C PRO A 430 -33.60 0.69 5.00
#